data_AF-A0A9P8F086-F1
#
_entry.id   AF-A0A9P8F086-F1
#
_cell.length_a   1.000
_cell.length_b   1.000
_cell.length_c   1.000
_cell.angle_alpha   90.00
_cell.angle_beta   90.00
_cell.angle_gamma   90.00
#
_symmetry.space_group_name_H-M   'P 1'
#
loop_
_entity.id
_entity.type
_entity.pdbx_description
1 polymer ?
#
loop_
_entity_poly.entity_id
_entity_poly.type
_entity_poly.pdbx_seq_one_letter_code
_entity_poly.pdbx_strand_id
1 'polypeptide(L)'
;HGVIASANQLMKDAIIRDTIAKEKDVMCFEMEAAGLMNHFPYLVVRGICDYSDLHKSKEWQGYAAMTAAIYTKDLLTRMVPSRVEQEDGIRMILAEFFKISTNEQFKNINPDRVDQTCQWALSHPLYRRWRDSATDDLLWISADPGCGKSVLSKSLVDEELRSDVDDSTVCYFFFKDNDEQNSLATGLCALLHQLFQRQPYLLQHAVLAWNKDGSKLQQETDELWRILLAATSDAAARNTTCVLDALDECRDRDRGDLIAKL
;
A
#
# COMPACT_ATOMS: atom_id res chain seq x y z
N HIS A 1 -7.59 24.87 -19.33
CA HIS A 1 -7.55 24.29 -17.96
C HIS A 1 -8.10 25.35 -17.02
N GLY A 2 -8.72 24.97 -15.91
CA GLY A 2 -9.34 25.91 -14.96
C GLY A 2 -10.28 25.18 -13.99
N VAL A 3 -11.04 25.94 -13.20
CA VAL A 3 -11.77 25.40 -12.04
C VAL A 3 -13.00 24.60 -12.46
N ILE A 4 -13.16 23.43 -11.84
CA ILE A 4 -14.33 22.56 -11.95
C ILE A 4 -15.08 22.56 -10.62
N ALA A 5 -16.35 22.95 -10.62
CA ALA A 5 -17.19 22.87 -9.43
C ALA A 5 -17.82 21.48 -9.33
N SER A 6 -17.80 20.92 -8.12
CA SER A 6 -18.35 19.61 -7.82
C SER A 6 -19.48 19.72 -6.81
N ALA A 7 -20.59 19.01 -7.03
CA ALA A 7 -21.73 18.98 -6.11
C ALA A 7 -22.51 17.66 -6.18
N ASN A 8 -23.16 17.28 -5.07
CA ASN A 8 -23.99 16.06 -5.01
C ASN A 8 -25.34 16.21 -5.72
N GLN A 9 -25.60 17.36 -6.37
CA GLN A 9 -26.83 17.65 -7.09
C GLN A 9 -26.50 18.19 -8.48
N LEU A 10 -27.34 17.84 -9.46
CA LEU A 10 -27.18 18.31 -10.83
C LEU A 10 -27.54 19.80 -10.90
N MET A 11 -26.61 20.62 -11.41
CA MET A 11 -26.88 22.01 -11.77
C MET A 11 -27.83 22.05 -12.98
N LYS A 12 -29.00 22.68 -12.81
CA LYS A 12 -30.03 22.83 -13.86
C LYS A 12 -30.54 24.27 -14.02
N ASP A 13 -29.97 25.20 -13.26
CA ASP A 13 -30.41 26.59 -13.23
C ASP A 13 -29.29 27.48 -13.80
N ALA A 14 -29.55 28.06 -14.97
CA ALA A 14 -28.58 28.89 -15.66
C ALA A 14 -28.20 30.17 -14.89
N ILE A 15 -29.12 30.74 -14.11
CA ILE A 15 -28.88 31.96 -13.33
C ILE A 15 -27.95 31.64 -12.16
N ILE A 16 -28.22 30.55 -11.45
CA ILE A 16 -27.38 30.07 -10.34
C ILE A 16 -26.00 29.66 -10.88
N ARG A 17 -25.97 28.92 -12.00
CA ARG A 17 -24.73 28.54 -12.70
C ARG A 17 -23.87 29.76 -13.00
N ASP A 18 -24.43 30.78 -13.65
CA ASP A 18 -23.68 31.97 -14.08
C ASP A 18 -23.20 32.81 -12.90
N THR A 19 -23.98 32.86 -11.83
CA THR A 19 -23.59 33.51 -10.57
C THR A 19 -22.37 32.81 -9.97
N ILE A 20 -22.43 31.49 -9.79
CA ILE A 20 -21.33 30.70 -9.22
C ILE A 20 -20.11 30.72 -10.14
N ALA A 21 -20.30 30.61 -11.46
CA ALA A 21 -19.23 30.68 -12.45
C ALA A 21 -18.47 32.01 -12.34
N LYS A 22 -19.18 33.13 -12.18
CA LYS A 22 -18.57 34.44 -12.04
C LYS A 22 -17.92 34.67 -10.68
N GLU A 23 -18.57 34.23 -9.60
CA GLU A 23 -18.07 34.41 -8.23
C GLU A 23 -16.85 33.55 -7.92
N LYS A 24 -16.78 32.33 -8.48
CA LYS A 24 -15.75 31.34 -8.16
C LYS A 24 -14.82 30.99 -9.31
N ASP A 25 -14.93 31.70 -10.43
CA ASP A 25 -14.17 31.47 -11.67
C ASP A 25 -14.28 30.01 -12.17
N VAL A 26 -15.49 29.44 -12.06
CA VAL A 26 -15.79 28.05 -12.40
C VAL A 26 -16.10 27.94 -13.90
N MET A 27 -15.42 27.02 -14.58
CA MET A 27 -15.64 26.76 -16.00
C MET A 27 -16.65 25.65 -16.28
N CYS A 28 -16.79 24.66 -15.40
CA CYS A 28 -17.78 23.60 -15.55
C CYS A 28 -18.24 23.00 -14.21
N PHE A 29 -19.39 22.35 -14.24
CA PHE A 29 -20.03 21.72 -13.09
C PHE A 29 -20.09 20.20 -13.29
N GLU A 30 -19.81 19.44 -12.25
CA GLU A 30 -19.88 17.98 -12.24
C GLU A 30 -20.27 17.46 -10.86
N MET A 31 -20.36 16.14 -10.68
CA MET A 31 -20.94 15.53 -9.48
C MET A 31 -20.07 14.49 -8.76
N GLU A 32 -18.85 14.23 -9.20
CA GLU A 32 -18.09 13.06 -8.72
C GLU A 32 -16.66 13.39 -8.26
N ALA A 33 -16.07 14.49 -8.75
CA ALA A 33 -14.66 14.79 -8.53
C ALA A 33 -14.34 15.20 -7.09
N ALA A 34 -15.27 15.84 -6.36
CA ALA A 34 -15.05 16.27 -4.97
C ALA A 34 -14.63 15.11 -4.04
N GLY A 35 -15.12 13.90 -4.29
CA GLY A 35 -14.82 12.73 -3.45
C GLY A 35 -13.36 12.29 -3.50
N LEU A 36 -12.59 12.73 -4.50
CA LEU A 36 -11.21 12.35 -4.72
C LEU A 36 -10.20 13.41 -4.24
N MET A 37 -10.65 14.62 -3.89
CA MET A 37 -9.81 15.83 -3.90
C MET A 37 -8.71 15.97 -2.82
N ASN A 38 -8.51 15.01 -1.91
CA ASN A 38 -7.71 15.27 -0.70
C ASN A 38 -6.52 14.33 -0.41
N HIS A 39 -6.24 13.32 -1.25
CA HIS A 39 -5.38 12.21 -0.79
C HIS A 39 -4.25 11.79 -1.74
N PHE A 40 -4.30 12.22 -3.00
CA PHE A 40 -3.23 12.01 -3.97
C PHE A 40 -3.34 13.09 -5.06
N PRO A 41 -2.25 13.45 -5.75
CA PRO A 41 -2.35 14.34 -6.89
C PRO A 41 -3.22 13.72 -7.98
N TYR A 42 -4.21 14.48 -8.42
CA TYR A 42 -5.20 14.02 -9.37
C TYR A 42 -5.35 15.06 -10.47
N LEU A 43 -5.71 14.58 -11.65
CA LEU A 43 -6.12 15.44 -12.75
C LEU A 43 -7.51 14.97 -13.21
N VAL A 44 -8.45 15.90 -13.20
CA VAL A 44 -9.80 15.64 -13.70
C VAL A 44 -9.85 15.98 -15.19
N VAL A 45 -10.14 14.99 -16.03
CA VAL A 45 -10.39 15.18 -17.47
C VAL A 45 -11.90 14.99 -17.71
N ARG A 46 -12.60 16.06 -18.12
CA ARG A 46 -14.03 16.02 -18.45
C ARG A 46 -14.26 16.44 -19.90
N GLY A 47 -15.13 15.70 -20.58
CA GLY A 47 -15.75 16.15 -21.82
C GLY A 47 -17.04 16.91 -21.53
N ILE A 48 -17.27 18.02 -22.21
CA ILE A 48 -18.49 18.82 -22.05
C ILE A 48 -19.63 18.17 -22.83
N CYS A 49 -20.73 17.83 -22.14
CA CYS A 49 -21.91 17.19 -22.75
C CYS A 49 -23.21 18.00 -22.60
N ASP A 50 -23.23 19.00 -21.73
CA ASP A 50 -24.35 19.92 -21.54
C ASP A 50 -23.87 21.28 -21.03
N TYR A 51 -24.78 22.25 -20.97
CA TYR A 51 -24.52 23.61 -20.48
C TYR A 51 -24.93 23.81 -19.02
N SER A 52 -25.25 22.73 -18.28
CA SER A 52 -25.71 22.82 -16.89
C SER A 52 -26.93 23.72 -16.70
N ASP A 53 -27.88 23.65 -17.65
CA ASP A 53 -29.16 24.34 -17.64
C ASP A 53 -30.32 23.33 -17.82
N LEU A 54 -31.52 23.83 -18.11
CA LEU A 54 -32.71 22.99 -18.30
C LEU A 54 -32.66 22.17 -19.61
N HIS A 55 -31.79 22.49 -20.56
CA HIS A 55 -31.77 21.90 -21.91
C HIS A 55 -30.82 20.71 -22.02
N LYS A 56 -30.96 19.73 -21.11
CA LYS A 56 -30.10 18.54 -21.11
C LYS A 56 -30.44 17.60 -22.27
N SER A 57 -29.47 17.34 -23.14
CA SER A 57 -29.52 16.28 -24.16
C SER A 57 -28.58 15.13 -23.81
N LYS A 58 -28.97 13.89 -24.11
CA LYS A 58 -28.09 12.72 -23.96
C LYS A 58 -27.23 12.45 -25.18
N GLU A 59 -27.52 13.10 -26.32
CA GLU A 59 -26.85 12.82 -27.60
C GLU A 59 -25.34 13.06 -27.54
N TRP A 60 -24.91 14.10 -26.83
CA TRP A 60 -23.51 14.52 -26.76
C TRP A 60 -22.68 13.76 -25.72
N GLN A 61 -23.30 12.96 -24.86
CA GLN A 61 -22.61 12.25 -23.78
C GLN A 61 -21.59 11.24 -24.32
N GLY A 62 -21.93 10.50 -25.38
CA GLY A 62 -21.03 9.54 -26.00
C GLY A 62 -19.80 10.21 -26.60
N TYR A 63 -20.00 11.31 -27.33
CA TYR A 63 -18.91 12.10 -27.92
C TYR A 63 -18.01 12.73 -26.85
N ALA A 64 -18.60 13.31 -25.81
CA ALA A 64 -17.89 13.91 -24.69
C ALA A 64 -17.04 12.88 -23.93
N ALA A 65 -17.61 11.71 -23.64
CA ALA A 65 -16.90 10.61 -22.97
C ALA A 65 -15.73 10.09 -23.82
N MET A 66 -15.95 9.88 -25.12
CA MET A 66 -14.91 9.44 -26.05
C MET A 66 -13.77 10.45 -26.17
N THR A 67 -14.10 11.74 -26.27
CA THR A 67 -13.09 12.82 -26.35
C THR A 67 -12.26 12.88 -25.07
N ALA A 68 -12.90 12.79 -23.89
CA ALA A 68 -12.20 12.73 -22.62
C ALA A 68 -11.28 11.51 -22.54
N ALA A 69 -11.77 10.33 -22.92
CA ALA A 69 -10.99 9.09 -22.88
C ALA A 69 -9.77 9.12 -23.81
N ILE A 70 -9.92 9.63 -25.03
CA ILE A 70 -8.81 9.76 -25.99
C ILE A 70 -7.76 10.75 -25.47
N TYR A 71 -8.20 11.90 -24.94
CA TYR A 71 -7.29 12.86 -24.35
C TYR A 71 -6.54 12.28 -23.14
N THR A 72 -7.24 11.59 -22.24
CA THR A 72 -6.62 10.90 -21.10
C THR A 72 -5.60 9.87 -21.58
N LYS A 73 -5.91 9.09 -22.63
CA LYS A 73 -4.98 8.11 -23.19
C LYS A 73 -3.70 8.78 -23.73
N ASP A 74 -3.83 9.83 -24.55
CA ASP A 74 -2.66 10.57 -25.07
C ASP A 74 -1.86 11.20 -23.93
N LEU A 75 -2.53 11.77 -22.93
CA LEU A 75 -1.88 12.33 -21.75
C LEU A 75 -1.07 11.28 -20.99
N LEU A 76 -1.67 10.12 -20.70
CA LEU A 76 -1.00 9.02 -20.00
C LEU A 76 0.24 8.51 -20.76
N THR A 77 0.21 8.48 -22.11
CA THR A 77 1.38 8.08 -22.90
C THR A 77 2.54 9.07 -22.84
N ARG A 78 2.28 10.32 -22.42
CA ARG A 78 3.30 11.37 -22.27
C ARG A 78 3.78 11.55 -20.84
N MET A 79 3.06 11.00 -19.85
CA MET A 79 3.48 11.03 -18.45
C MET A 79 4.56 9.96 -18.22
N VAL A 80 5.71 10.37 -17.68
CA VAL A 80 6.80 9.45 -17.33
C VAL A 80 6.46 8.81 -15.98
N PRO A 81 6.38 7.46 -15.87
CA PRO A 81 5.99 6.76 -14.64
C PRO A 81 6.80 7.16 -13.40
N SER A 82 8.08 7.48 -13.59
CA SER A 82 9.00 7.86 -12.50
C SER A 82 8.67 9.17 -11.78
N ARG A 83 7.75 10.01 -12.30
CA ARG A 83 7.31 11.25 -11.62
C ARG A 83 6.17 11.02 -10.63
N VAL A 84 5.40 9.95 -10.77
CA VAL A 84 4.29 9.61 -9.85
C VAL A 84 4.85 9.11 -8.51
N GLU A 85 5.98 8.40 -8.54
CA GLU A 85 6.71 7.96 -7.34
C GLU A 85 7.35 9.12 -6.54
N GLN A 86 7.43 10.32 -7.13
CA GLN A 86 8.01 11.52 -6.50
C GLN A 86 6.99 12.43 -5.83
N GLU A 87 5.70 12.10 -5.84
CA GLU A 87 4.67 12.98 -5.32
C GLU A 87 4.61 13.03 -3.79
N ASP A 88 4.61 14.25 -3.24
CA ASP A 88 4.78 14.55 -1.81
C ASP A 88 3.70 13.90 -0.92
N GLY A 89 2.49 13.66 -1.43
CA GLY A 89 1.41 13.01 -0.69
C GLY A 89 1.70 11.56 -0.34
N ILE A 90 2.29 10.80 -1.27
CA ILE A 90 2.72 9.40 -1.02
C ILE A 90 3.84 9.37 0.01
N ARG A 91 4.82 10.27 -0.13
CA ARG A 91 5.93 10.39 0.83
C ARG A 91 5.46 10.81 2.21
N MET A 92 4.50 11.73 2.29
CA MET A 92 3.92 12.18 3.55
C MET A 92 3.14 11.06 4.22
N ILE A 93 2.31 10.32 3.47
CA ILE A 93 1.61 9.15 3.99
C ILE A 93 2.61 8.11 4.48
N LEU A 94 3.65 7.76 3.71
CA LEU A 94 4.68 6.81 4.15
C LEU A 94 5.45 7.29 5.39
N ALA A 95 5.82 8.58 5.43
CA ALA A 95 6.56 9.17 6.54
C ALA A 95 5.71 9.33 7.81
N GLU A 96 4.42 9.64 7.68
CA GLU A 96 3.49 9.76 8.82
C GLU A 96 2.96 8.40 9.27
N PHE A 97 2.65 7.49 8.35
CA PHE A 97 2.27 6.12 8.71
C PHE A 97 3.37 5.43 9.49
N PHE A 98 4.64 5.64 9.14
CA PHE A 98 5.72 4.78 9.63
C PHE A 98 6.98 5.56 9.98
N LYS A 99 6.95 6.24 11.14
CA LYS A 99 8.16 6.60 11.91
C LYS A 99 8.88 5.35 12.47
N ILE A 100 9.02 4.28 11.70
CA ILE A 100 9.73 3.06 12.11
C ILE A 100 11.11 3.09 11.42
N SER A 101 11.94 4.04 11.85
CA SER A 101 13.27 4.30 11.27
C SER A 101 14.34 3.28 11.67
N THR A 102 13.98 2.08 12.15
CA THR A 102 14.91 1.25 12.93
C THR A 102 14.90 -0.25 12.64
N ASN A 103 14.01 -0.76 11.77
CA ASN A 103 13.90 -2.22 11.54
C ASN A 103 15.21 -2.84 10.96
N GLU A 104 15.92 -2.11 10.10
CA GLU A 104 17.26 -2.54 9.63
C GLU A 104 18.28 -2.65 10.76
N GLN A 105 18.27 -1.70 11.71
CA GLN A 105 19.21 -1.70 12.83
C GLN A 105 18.98 -2.92 13.71
N PHE A 106 17.71 -3.27 13.97
CA PHE A 106 17.36 -4.42 14.80
C PHE A 106 17.70 -5.77 14.14
N LYS A 107 17.48 -5.90 12.82
CA LYS A 107 17.95 -7.06 12.06
C LYS A 107 19.48 -7.19 12.16
N ASN A 108 20.21 -6.09 12.00
CA ASN A 108 21.67 -6.05 11.94
C ASN A 108 22.38 -6.23 13.30
N ILE A 109 21.63 -6.30 14.42
CA ILE A 109 22.18 -6.78 15.70
C ILE A 109 22.62 -8.24 15.58
N ASN A 110 21.94 -9.02 14.73
CA ASN A 110 22.30 -10.41 14.50
C ASN A 110 23.53 -10.47 13.57
N PRO A 111 24.54 -11.30 13.90
CA PRO A 111 25.70 -11.49 13.04
C PRO A 111 25.28 -12.11 11.69
N ASP A 112 26.12 -11.91 10.68
CA ASP A 112 25.95 -12.59 9.41
C ASP A 112 26.06 -14.11 9.58
N ARG A 113 25.34 -14.84 8.74
CA ARG A 113 25.42 -16.30 8.72
C ARG A 113 26.84 -16.71 8.36
N VAL A 114 27.43 -17.60 9.16
CA VAL A 114 28.70 -18.25 8.79
C VAL A 114 28.41 -19.30 7.72
N ASP A 115 29.24 -19.37 6.68
CA ASP A 115 29.11 -20.35 5.61
C ASP A 115 28.89 -21.77 6.16
N GLN A 116 28.01 -22.53 5.48
CA GLN A 116 27.62 -23.89 5.87
C GLN A 116 26.79 -24.02 7.17
N THR A 117 26.42 -22.92 7.84
CA THR A 117 25.47 -22.96 8.97
C THR A 117 24.02 -22.84 8.50
N CYS A 118 23.06 -23.02 9.43
CA CYS A 118 21.61 -23.00 9.16
C CYS A 118 21.09 -24.06 8.15
N GLN A 119 21.96 -24.98 7.71
CA GLN A 119 21.63 -26.03 6.74
C GLN A 119 20.54 -27.00 7.22
N TRP A 120 20.42 -27.17 8.54
CA TRP A 120 19.35 -27.95 9.15
C TRP A 120 17.96 -27.46 8.73
N ALA A 121 17.79 -26.15 8.47
CA ALA A 121 16.56 -25.54 7.98
C ALA A 121 16.55 -25.45 6.44
N LEU A 122 17.62 -24.92 5.84
CA LEU A 122 17.67 -24.64 4.38
C LEU A 122 17.66 -25.91 3.52
N SER A 123 18.17 -27.02 4.04
CA SER A 123 18.10 -28.32 3.36
C SER A 123 16.83 -29.11 3.70
N HIS A 124 15.99 -28.60 4.60
CA HIS A 124 14.79 -29.31 5.03
C HIS A 124 13.75 -29.42 3.89
N PRO A 125 13.13 -30.59 3.66
CA PRO A 125 12.16 -30.77 2.58
C PRO A 125 10.97 -29.82 2.64
N LEU A 126 10.52 -29.43 3.84
CA LEU A 126 9.42 -28.46 4.01
C LEU A 126 9.83 -27.06 3.55
N TYR A 127 11.06 -26.63 3.85
CA TYR A 127 11.56 -25.34 3.40
C TYR A 127 11.68 -25.28 1.88
N ARG A 128 12.27 -26.31 1.26
CA ARG A 128 12.41 -26.37 -0.21
C ARG A 128 11.05 -26.41 -0.89
N ARG A 129 10.10 -27.19 -0.38
CA ARG A 129 8.73 -27.23 -0.91
C ARG A 129 8.07 -25.86 -0.83
N TRP A 130 8.14 -25.21 0.33
CA TRP A 130 7.58 -23.88 0.54
C TRP A 130 8.19 -22.86 -0.43
N ARG A 131 9.53 -22.83 -0.53
CA ARG A 131 10.27 -21.90 -1.39
C ARG A 131 9.94 -22.09 -2.88
N ASP A 132 9.82 -23.34 -3.31
CA ASP A 132 9.59 -23.68 -4.71
C ASP A 132 8.07 -23.69 -5.05
N SER A 133 7.20 -23.42 -4.07
CA SER A 133 5.75 -23.35 -4.24
C SER A 133 5.33 -22.00 -4.85
N ALA A 134 4.25 -22.02 -5.63
CA ALA A 134 3.62 -20.82 -6.18
C ALA A 134 2.32 -20.46 -5.43
N THR A 135 2.04 -21.12 -4.30
CA THR A 135 0.86 -20.89 -3.47
C THR A 135 1.19 -20.11 -2.21
N ASP A 136 0.19 -19.45 -1.63
CA ASP A 136 0.26 -18.76 -0.34
C ASP A 136 0.46 -19.78 0.79
N ASP A 137 1.69 -20.23 0.99
CA ASP A 137 2.04 -21.24 1.97
C ASP A 137 2.69 -20.62 3.21
N LEU A 138 2.24 -21.03 4.40
CA LEU A 138 2.86 -20.68 5.67
C LEU A 138 4.00 -21.65 6.00
N LEU A 139 5.20 -21.12 6.28
CA LEU A 139 6.31 -21.90 6.83
C LEU A 139 6.58 -21.52 8.30
N TRP A 140 6.33 -22.46 9.20
CA TRP A 140 6.66 -22.33 10.62
C TRP A 140 8.01 -22.98 10.93
N ILE A 141 8.97 -22.21 11.43
CA ILE A 141 10.29 -22.71 11.86
C ILE A 141 10.42 -22.59 13.37
N SER A 142 10.46 -23.73 14.05
CA SER A 142 10.74 -23.83 15.48
C SER A 142 12.03 -24.60 15.74
N ALA A 143 12.85 -24.11 16.66
CA ALA A 143 14.08 -24.78 17.13
C ALA A 143 14.38 -24.34 18.56
N ASP A 144 15.28 -25.04 19.24
CA ASP A 144 15.67 -24.70 20.60
C ASP A 144 16.33 -23.30 20.68
N PRO A 145 16.34 -22.67 21.87
CA PRO A 145 17.11 -21.45 22.10
C PRO A 145 18.58 -21.65 21.72
N GLY A 146 19.17 -20.65 21.05
CA GLY A 146 20.58 -20.70 20.62
C GLY A 146 20.86 -21.46 19.31
N CYS A 147 19.87 -22.09 18.67
CA CYS A 147 20.07 -22.81 17.39
C CYS A 147 20.29 -21.90 16.15
N GLY A 148 20.35 -20.58 16.33
CA GLY A 148 20.61 -19.63 15.24
C GLY A 148 19.38 -19.25 14.41
N LYS A 149 18.16 -19.28 14.97
CA LYS A 149 16.92 -18.90 14.27
C LYS A 149 16.97 -17.46 13.73
N SER A 150 17.35 -16.49 14.55
CA SER A 150 17.45 -15.09 14.10
C SER A 150 18.55 -14.87 13.05
N VAL A 151 19.64 -15.64 13.11
CA VAL A 151 20.69 -15.65 12.07
C VAL A 151 20.16 -16.26 10.77
N LEU A 152 19.36 -17.33 10.84
CA LEU A 152 18.64 -17.89 9.70
C LEU A 152 17.67 -16.86 9.12
N SER A 153 16.82 -16.24 9.93
CA SER A 153 15.85 -15.23 9.48
C SER A 153 16.52 -14.05 8.78
N LYS A 154 17.64 -13.54 9.32
CA LYS A 154 18.46 -12.51 8.67
C LYS A 154 18.99 -12.99 7.31
N SER A 155 19.58 -14.17 7.26
CA SER A 155 20.11 -14.75 6.01
C SER A 155 19.03 -14.99 4.96
N LEU A 156 17.83 -15.40 5.37
CA LEU A 156 16.68 -15.49 4.47
C LEU A 156 16.35 -14.14 3.83
N VAL A 157 16.30 -13.08 4.64
CA VAL A 157 15.98 -11.72 4.18
C VAL A 157 17.07 -11.11 3.30
N ASP A 158 18.34 -11.40 3.58
CA ASP A 158 19.48 -10.73 2.93
C ASP A 158 20.04 -11.48 1.72
N GLU A 159 19.95 -12.81 1.71
CA GLU A 159 20.58 -13.65 0.69
C GLU A 159 19.56 -14.55 -0.01
N GLU A 160 18.84 -15.39 0.74
CA GLU A 160 18.14 -16.54 0.13
C GLU A 160 16.83 -16.16 -0.57
N LEU A 161 16.08 -15.18 -0.04
CA LEU A 161 14.82 -14.71 -0.61
C LEU A 161 15.01 -13.54 -1.58
N ARG A 162 16.22 -12.97 -1.65
CA ARG A 162 16.56 -11.96 -2.65
C ARG A 162 16.94 -12.66 -3.94
N SER A 163 15.96 -12.87 -4.83
CA SER A 163 16.24 -13.30 -6.19
C SER A 163 16.59 -12.09 -7.05
N ASP A 164 17.76 -12.08 -7.68
CA ASP A 164 18.11 -11.10 -8.72
C ASP A 164 17.28 -11.28 -10.02
N VAL A 165 16.56 -12.40 -10.14
CA VAL A 165 15.88 -12.84 -11.37
C VAL A 165 14.36 -12.64 -11.28
N ASP A 166 13.80 -12.53 -10.07
CA ASP A 166 12.36 -12.45 -9.85
C ASP A 166 12.03 -11.17 -9.08
N ASP A 167 10.98 -10.47 -9.51
CA ASP A 167 10.59 -9.15 -9.01
C ASP A 167 9.93 -9.25 -7.62
N SER A 168 10.38 -10.15 -6.75
CA SER A 168 9.74 -10.46 -5.46
C SER A 168 10.00 -9.38 -4.40
N THR A 169 9.04 -9.24 -3.49
CA THR A 169 9.12 -8.29 -2.37
C THR A 169 9.28 -9.04 -1.06
N VAL A 170 10.39 -8.80 -0.37
CA VAL A 170 10.65 -9.37 0.96
C VAL A 170 10.40 -8.32 2.03
N CYS A 171 9.42 -8.54 2.88
CA CYS A 171 9.11 -7.72 4.04
C CYS A 171 9.48 -8.49 5.31
N TYR A 172 9.97 -7.81 6.34
CA TYR A 172 10.37 -8.49 7.57
C TYR A 172 10.09 -7.70 8.84
N PHE A 173 9.96 -8.40 9.95
CA PHE A 173 9.94 -7.80 11.28
C PHE A 173 10.55 -8.76 12.31
N PHE A 174 11.43 -8.23 13.15
CA PHE A 174 12.09 -8.98 14.20
C PHE A 174 11.49 -8.52 15.53
N PHE A 175 10.70 -9.38 16.15
CA PHE A 175 10.14 -9.10 17.47
C PHE A 175 11.28 -9.02 18.49
N LYS A 176 11.10 -8.13 19.46
CA LYS A 176 11.95 -8.06 20.64
C LYS A 176 11.10 -7.82 21.87
N ASP A 177 11.48 -8.41 23.00
CA ASP A 177 10.85 -8.15 24.30
C ASP A 177 11.27 -6.76 24.83
N ASN A 178 10.76 -5.73 24.18
CA ASN A 178 10.90 -4.32 24.53
C ASN A 178 9.64 -3.54 24.09
N ASP A 179 9.48 -2.32 24.59
CA ASP A 179 8.29 -1.50 24.32
C ASP A 179 8.13 -1.08 22.85
N GLU A 180 9.19 -1.16 22.05
CA GLU A 180 9.20 -0.72 20.66
C GLU A 180 8.79 -1.83 19.69
N GLN A 181 9.16 -3.08 19.94
CA GLN A 181 9.07 -4.18 18.98
C GLN A 181 8.28 -5.41 19.44
N ASN A 182 7.64 -5.35 20.61
CA ASN A 182 6.85 -6.47 21.11
C ASN A 182 5.39 -6.49 20.62
N SER A 183 4.93 -5.48 19.86
CA SER A 183 3.53 -5.41 19.41
C SER A 183 3.34 -5.82 17.95
N LEU A 184 2.24 -6.55 17.69
CA LEU A 184 1.82 -6.91 16.33
C LEU A 184 1.46 -5.69 15.50
N ALA A 185 0.86 -4.65 16.10
CA ALA A 185 0.54 -3.42 15.39
C ALA A 185 1.81 -2.79 14.79
N THR A 186 2.90 -2.71 15.56
CA THR A 186 4.21 -2.26 15.07
C THR A 186 4.74 -3.17 13.97
N GLY A 187 4.61 -4.49 14.13
CA GLY A 187 5.04 -5.46 13.12
C GLY A 187 4.32 -5.27 11.79
N LEU A 188 2.98 -5.19 11.80
CA LEU A 188 2.17 -4.95 10.60
C LEU A 188 2.47 -3.60 9.97
N CYS A 189 2.65 -2.58 10.80
CA CYS A 189 3.09 -1.27 10.34
C CYS A 189 4.42 -1.36 9.57
N ALA A 190 5.41 -2.05 10.14
CA ALA A 190 6.71 -2.21 9.51
C ALA A 190 6.65 -3.03 8.21
N LEU A 191 5.78 -4.04 8.12
CA LEU A 191 5.58 -4.83 6.91
C LEU A 191 4.91 -3.99 5.80
N LEU A 192 3.84 -3.28 6.13
CA LEU A 192 3.12 -2.40 5.20
C LEU A 192 4.02 -1.27 4.69
N HIS A 193 4.84 -0.67 5.55
CA HIS A 193 5.83 0.32 5.14
C HIS A 193 6.75 -0.24 4.05
N GLN A 194 7.37 -1.39 4.32
CA GLN A 194 8.31 -2.04 3.41
C GLN A 194 7.66 -2.46 2.09
N LEU A 195 6.40 -2.90 2.15
CA LEU A 195 5.62 -3.26 0.98
C LEU A 195 5.35 -2.02 0.11
N PHE A 196 4.82 -0.95 0.70
CA PHE A 196 4.48 0.27 -0.03
C PHE A 196 5.69 1.07 -0.49
N GLN A 197 6.82 1.00 0.23
CA GLN A 197 8.06 1.60 -0.22
C GLN A 197 8.59 0.95 -1.51
N ARG A 198 8.36 -0.37 -1.68
CA ARG A 198 8.78 -1.13 -2.87
C ARG A 198 7.73 -1.16 -3.97
N GLN A 199 6.45 -1.11 -3.60
CA GLN A 199 5.30 -1.14 -4.49
C GLN A 199 4.33 0.01 -4.15
N PRO A 200 4.66 1.28 -4.51
CA PRO A 200 3.89 2.45 -4.08
C PRO A 200 2.43 2.45 -4.53
N TYR A 201 2.10 1.80 -5.65
CA TYR A 201 0.73 1.69 -6.15
C TYR A 201 -0.20 0.93 -5.20
N LEU A 202 0.33 0.05 -4.34
CA LEU A 202 -0.47 -0.68 -3.35
C LEU A 202 -0.98 0.21 -2.21
N LEU A 203 -0.47 1.45 -2.07
CA LEU A 203 -0.96 2.42 -1.07
C LEU A 203 -2.46 2.68 -1.19
N GLN A 204 -3.04 2.51 -2.39
CA GLN A 204 -4.47 2.65 -2.62
C GLN A 204 -5.33 1.84 -1.62
N HIS A 205 -4.81 0.70 -1.13
CA HIS A 205 -5.49 -0.16 -0.16
C HIS A 205 -5.52 0.43 1.25
N ALA A 206 -4.54 1.25 1.60
CA ALA A 206 -4.42 1.89 2.91
C ALA A 206 -5.04 3.28 2.98
N VAL A 207 -5.16 3.97 1.84
CA VAL A 207 -5.62 5.38 1.77
C VAL A 207 -7.00 5.55 2.39
N LEU A 208 -7.97 4.68 2.09
CA LEU A 208 -9.33 4.83 2.64
C LEU A 208 -9.37 4.73 4.16
N ALA A 209 -8.62 3.78 4.72
CA ALA A 209 -8.51 3.60 6.17
C ALA A 209 -7.80 4.80 6.82
N TRP A 210 -6.73 5.28 6.20
CA TRP A 210 -6.00 6.45 6.68
C TRP A 210 -6.85 7.72 6.69
N ASN A 211 -7.65 7.95 5.66
CA ASN A 211 -8.49 9.14 5.58
C ASN A 211 -9.57 9.18 6.66
N LYS A 212 -9.98 8.00 7.12
CA LYS A 212 -10.97 7.83 8.18
C LYS A 212 -10.34 7.99 9.56
N ASP A 213 -9.23 7.30 9.82
CA ASP A 213 -8.71 7.11 11.17
C ASP A 213 -7.37 7.85 11.43
N GLY A 214 -6.69 8.30 10.38
CA GLY A 214 -5.40 9.00 10.44
C GLY A 214 -4.35 8.17 11.18
N SER A 215 -3.57 8.83 12.04
CA SER A 215 -2.53 8.18 12.86
C SER A 215 -3.05 7.10 13.81
N LYS A 216 -4.36 7.07 14.12
CA LYS A 216 -4.95 6.02 14.95
C LYS A 216 -4.92 4.65 14.27
N LEU A 217 -4.87 4.61 12.93
CA LEU A 217 -4.78 3.38 12.17
C LEU A 217 -3.57 2.52 12.57
N GLN A 218 -2.48 3.15 13.05
CA GLN A 218 -1.28 2.45 13.54
C GLN A 218 -1.56 1.54 14.74
N GLN A 219 -2.69 1.70 15.43
CA GLN A 219 -3.09 0.90 16.58
C GLN A 219 -4.21 -0.10 16.25
N GLU A 220 -4.79 -0.02 15.04
CA GLU A 220 -5.91 -0.84 14.61
C GLU A 220 -5.41 -2.10 13.89
N THR A 221 -4.94 -3.07 14.68
CA THR A 221 -4.35 -4.33 14.20
C THR A 221 -5.20 -5.06 13.15
N ASP A 222 -6.52 -5.13 13.37
CA ASP A 222 -7.43 -5.81 12.44
C ASP A 222 -7.49 -5.12 11.07
N GLU A 223 -7.50 -3.79 11.08
CA GLU A 223 -7.54 -2.99 9.86
C GLU A 223 -6.19 -3.04 9.13
N LEU A 224 -5.07 -2.97 9.87
CA LEU A 224 -3.73 -3.17 9.31
C LEU A 224 -3.58 -4.55 8.66
N TRP A 225 -4.08 -5.60 9.31
CA TRP A 225 -4.08 -6.96 8.76
C TRP A 225 -4.92 -7.04 7.49
N ARG A 226 -6.12 -6.44 7.49
CA ARG A 226 -7.00 -6.37 6.32
C ARG A 226 -6.32 -5.67 5.15
N ILE A 227 -5.63 -4.56 5.40
CA ILE A 227 -4.88 -3.82 4.38
C ILE A 227 -3.73 -4.66 3.85
N LEU A 228 -2.98 -5.35 4.72
CA LEU A 228 -1.87 -6.21 4.30
C LEU A 228 -2.38 -7.31 3.36
N LEU A 229 -3.42 -8.03 3.74
CA LEU A 229 -4.02 -9.08 2.91
C LEU A 229 -4.54 -8.53 1.58
N ALA A 230 -5.23 -7.38 1.58
CA ALA A 230 -5.73 -6.76 0.36
C ALA A 230 -4.57 -6.35 -0.57
N ALA A 231 -3.50 -5.81 -0.03
CA ALA A 231 -2.33 -5.38 -0.79
C ALA A 231 -1.55 -6.56 -1.36
N THR A 232 -1.36 -7.65 -0.61
CA THR A 232 -0.64 -8.84 -1.10
C THR A 232 -1.47 -9.68 -2.06
N SER A 233 -2.79 -9.61 -2.00
CA SER A 233 -3.71 -10.32 -2.91
C SER A 233 -4.04 -9.53 -4.19
N ASP A 234 -3.47 -8.33 -4.36
CA ASP A 234 -3.70 -7.53 -5.56
C ASP A 234 -3.07 -8.21 -6.78
N ALA A 235 -3.78 -8.27 -7.90
CA ALA A 235 -3.28 -8.91 -9.12
C ALA A 235 -2.06 -8.20 -9.70
N ALA A 236 -1.85 -6.92 -9.38
CA ALA A 236 -0.66 -6.16 -9.72
C ALA A 236 0.46 -6.32 -8.68
N ALA A 237 0.21 -6.94 -7.52
CA ALA A 237 1.23 -7.15 -6.52
C ALA A 237 2.28 -8.15 -7.01
N ARG A 238 3.54 -7.82 -6.73
CA ARG A 238 4.63 -8.77 -6.87
C ARG A 238 4.54 -9.82 -5.77
N ASN A 239 5.07 -11.01 -6.05
CA ASN A 239 5.14 -12.09 -5.05
C ASN A 239 5.79 -11.55 -3.76
N THR A 240 5.05 -11.59 -2.66
CA THR A 240 5.44 -10.94 -1.40
C THR A 240 5.67 -11.98 -0.32
N THR A 241 6.87 -12.02 0.22
CA THR A 241 7.24 -12.90 1.33
C THR A 241 7.43 -12.09 2.60
N CYS A 242 6.68 -12.41 3.64
CA CYS A 242 6.80 -11.79 4.97
C CYS A 242 7.58 -12.71 5.91
N VAL A 243 8.67 -12.20 6.51
CA VAL A 243 9.50 -12.93 7.48
C VAL A 243 9.29 -12.32 8.87
N LEU A 244 8.77 -13.11 9.81
CA LEU A 244 8.60 -12.73 11.20
C LEU A 244 9.54 -13.57 12.08
N ASP A 245 10.50 -12.91 12.75
CA ASP A 245 11.45 -13.55 13.65
C ASP A 245 11.08 -13.32 15.12
N ALA A 246 11.47 -14.25 15.99
CA ALA A 246 11.31 -14.16 17.45
C ALA A 246 9.86 -13.92 17.90
N LEU A 247 8.88 -14.57 17.25
CA LEU A 247 7.47 -14.43 17.58
C LEU A 247 7.13 -14.77 19.04
N ASP A 248 7.98 -15.55 19.71
CA ASP A 248 7.92 -15.81 21.16
C ASP A 248 8.16 -14.55 22.01
N GLU A 249 8.87 -13.54 21.49
CA GLU A 249 9.08 -12.22 22.11
C GLU A 249 7.94 -11.21 21.81
N CYS A 250 6.90 -11.62 21.06
CA CYS A 250 5.67 -10.83 20.87
C CYS A 250 4.76 -10.91 22.10
N ARG A 251 4.07 -9.80 22.43
CA ARG A 251 3.09 -9.74 23.53
C ARG A 251 2.10 -10.89 23.42
N ASP A 252 1.82 -11.57 24.54
CA ASP A 252 1.02 -12.81 24.55
C ASP A 252 -0.35 -12.68 23.84
N ARG A 253 -1.04 -11.55 24.03
CA ARG A 253 -2.32 -11.26 23.37
C ARG A 253 -2.15 -11.17 21.85
N ASP A 254 -1.22 -10.33 21.41
CA ASP A 254 -0.91 -10.06 20.00
C ASP A 254 -0.42 -11.34 19.29
N ARG A 255 0.35 -12.18 19.98
CA ARG A 255 0.82 -13.47 19.47
C ARG A 255 -0.33 -14.43 19.22
N GLY A 256 -1.28 -14.53 20.15
CA GLY A 256 -2.49 -15.34 19.99
C GLY A 256 -3.33 -14.87 18.80
N ASP A 257 -3.51 -13.54 18.69
CA ASP A 257 -4.26 -12.92 17.59
C ASP A 257 -3.59 -13.16 16.22
N LEU A 258 -2.25 -13.09 16.13
CA LEU A 258 -1.53 -13.41 14.90
C LEU A 258 -1.70 -14.88 14.50
N ILE A 259 -1.49 -15.80 15.44
CA ILE A 259 -1.59 -17.24 15.16
C ILE A 259 -3.01 -17.62 14.69
N ALA A 260 -4.05 -16.94 15.20
CA ALA A 260 -5.42 -17.16 14.76
C ALA A 260 -5.72 -16.63 13.34
N LYS A 261 -4.88 -15.74 12.80
CA LYS A 261 -5.04 -15.11 11.49
C LYS A 261 -4.21 -15.76 10.38
N LEU A 262 -3.18 -16.52 10.74
CA LEU A 262 -2.32 -17.31 9.85
C LEU A 262 -2.99 -18.65 9.49
#